data_AF-A0A7W9DT14-F1
#
_entry.id   AF-A0A7W9DT14-F1
#
_cell.length_a   1.000
_cell.length_b   1.000
_cell.length_c   1.000
_cell.angle_alpha   90.00
_cell.angle_beta   90.00
_cell.angle_gamma   90.00
#
_symmetry.space_group_name_H-M   'P 1'
#
loop_
_entity.id
_entity.type
_entity.pdbx_description
1 polymer ?
#
loop_
_entity_poly.entity_id
_entity_poly.type
_entity_poly.pdbx_seq_one_letter_code
_entity_poly.pdbx_strand_id
1 'polypeptide(L)'
;MDARTPPREFPRLVLDPALPPGVAETLRSGPAALTAVRAGAVPPRAGPRPSAVAVVALFLLATLALAGPWGMAALGAVIAGLSGVHALAGDPARREARRRLRVAAAHADRFVLPGDLDAESREMLARAQRAAEEVLRSRVHHAGMLDAIDNAATLPAEVWRLAVRLADLTRTRAEHHRIVPRDVPDDVAAVFGPYAEALERAHRSLGARVAALEEYAAGVRRADAVFHAHRQLGVLRERTPDYERLLAETEEDHLAVPHTGRLTAQAHEVERLFRATLAEARRAGGLCLPAADRPRTPSRT
;
A
#
# COMPACT_ATOMS: atom_id res chain seq x y z
N MET A 1 -4.24 36.93 5.94
CA MET A 1 -5.15 35.78 5.90
C MET A 1 -4.51 34.75 4.98
N ASP A 2 -3.53 34.01 5.52
CA ASP A 2 -2.71 33.08 4.73
C ASP A 2 -3.40 31.72 4.74
N ALA A 3 -4.01 31.37 3.60
CA ALA A 3 -4.52 30.04 3.37
C ALA A 3 -3.32 29.09 3.36
N ARG A 4 -3.09 28.40 4.48
CA ARG A 4 -2.15 27.27 4.55
C ARG A 4 -2.64 26.21 3.57
N THR A 5 -2.16 26.28 2.33
CA THR A 5 -2.22 25.16 1.40
C THR A 5 -1.60 23.97 2.14
N PRO A 6 -2.35 22.88 2.39
CA PRO A 6 -1.77 21.72 3.02
C PRO A 6 -0.56 21.27 2.19
N PRO A 7 0.52 20.77 2.82
CA PRO A 7 1.68 20.30 2.08
C PRO A 7 1.21 19.31 1.02
N ARG A 8 1.68 19.45 -0.22
CA ARG A 8 1.42 18.49 -1.30
C ARG A 8 1.95 17.13 -0.84
N GLU A 9 1.05 16.30 -0.33
CA GLU A 9 1.40 14.97 0.12
C GLU A 9 1.68 14.10 -1.09
N PHE A 10 2.86 13.49 -1.11
CA PHE A 10 3.26 12.57 -2.16
C PHE A 10 2.70 11.19 -1.83
N PRO A 11 2.02 10.52 -2.78
CA PRO A 11 1.59 9.15 -2.57
C PRO A 11 2.81 8.26 -2.37
N ARG A 12 2.63 7.20 -1.57
CA ARG A 12 3.66 6.19 -1.35
C ARG A 12 3.60 5.14 -2.46
N LEU A 13 4.69 4.39 -2.65
CA LEU A 13 4.74 3.19 -3.47
C LEU A 13 3.58 2.24 -3.10
N VAL A 14 2.82 1.80 -4.09
CA VAL A 14 1.77 0.79 -3.89
C VAL A 14 2.22 -0.52 -4.51
N LEU A 15 2.12 -1.59 -3.72
CA LEU A 15 2.41 -2.95 -4.14
C LEU A 15 1.12 -3.74 -4.21
N ASP A 16 1.05 -4.69 -5.14
CA ASP A 16 -0.06 -5.64 -5.19
C ASP A 16 -0.10 -6.47 -3.89
N PRO A 17 -1.22 -6.46 -3.14
CA PRO A 17 -1.34 -7.23 -1.91
C PRO A 17 -1.28 -8.75 -2.13
N ALA A 18 -1.49 -9.24 -3.35
CA ALA A 18 -1.35 -10.66 -3.69
C ALA A 18 0.12 -11.11 -3.84
N LEU A 19 1.09 -10.20 -3.74
CA LEU A 19 2.51 -10.56 -3.84
C LEU A 19 2.97 -11.41 -2.65
N PRO A 20 3.81 -12.45 -2.89
CA PRO A 20 4.45 -13.18 -1.81
C PRO A 20 5.26 -12.23 -0.90
N PRO A 21 5.25 -12.44 0.43
CA PRO A 21 5.84 -11.49 1.39
C PRO A 21 7.34 -11.24 1.16
N GLY A 22 8.10 -12.28 0.77
CA GLY A 22 9.53 -12.13 0.45
C GLY A 22 9.81 -11.30 -0.81
N VAL A 23 8.90 -11.34 -1.80
CA VAL A 23 8.98 -10.50 -3.00
C VAL A 23 8.61 -9.07 -2.65
N ALA A 24 7.49 -8.87 -1.96
CA ALA A 24 7.04 -7.55 -1.54
C ALA A 24 8.12 -6.82 -0.72
N GLU A 25 8.78 -7.51 0.21
CA GLU A 25 9.86 -6.93 1.02
C GLU A 25 11.10 -6.57 0.18
N THR A 26 11.46 -7.41 -0.79
CA THR A 26 12.55 -7.13 -1.73
C THR A 26 12.24 -5.88 -2.58
N LEU A 27 10.98 -5.68 -2.99
CA LEU A 27 10.55 -4.50 -3.74
C LEU A 27 10.54 -3.24 -2.87
N ARG A 28 10.02 -3.31 -1.63
CA ARG A 28 10.00 -2.17 -0.69
C ARG A 28 11.40 -1.66 -0.34
N SER A 29 12.33 -2.58 -0.11
CA SER A 29 13.72 -2.26 0.28
C SER A 29 14.59 -1.76 -0.88
N GLY A 30 14.08 -1.77 -2.13
CA GLY A 30 14.85 -1.43 -3.33
C GLY A 30 14.16 -0.45 -4.29
N PRO A 31 13.75 0.76 -3.84
CA PRO A 31 13.01 1.70 -4.69
C PRO A 31 13.81 2.13 -5.94
N ALA A 32 15.14 2.25 -5.83
CA ALA A 32 15.99 2.57 -6.97
C ALA A 32 15.92 1.53 -8.10
N ALA A 33 15.75 0.24 -7.76
CA ALA A 33 15.59 -0.82 -8.75
C ALA A 33 14.23 -0.72 -9.47
N LEU A 34 13.17 -0.33 -8.75
CA LEU A 34 11.84 -0.12 -9.34
C LEU A 34 11.88 1.01 -10.36
N THR A 35 12.47 2.15 -9.98
CA THR A 35 12.63 3.31 -10.88
C THR A 35 13.49 2.96 -12.08
N ALA A 36 14.58 2.21 -11.88
CA ALA A 36 15.44 1.77 -12.98
C ALA A 36 14.68 0.89 -13.99
N VAL A 37 13.89 -0.09 -13.51
CA VAL A 37 13.04 -0.93 -14.38
C VAL A 37 12.05 -0.07 -15.16
N ARG A 38 11.41 0.91 -14.51
CA ARG A 38 10.46 1.80 -15.18
C ARG A 38 11.13 2.71 -16.22
N ALA A 39 12.38 3.10 -15.98
CA ALA A 39 13.22 3.81 -16.95
C ALA A 39 13.74 2.91 -18.10
N GLY A 40 13.36 1.62 -18.13
CA GLY A 40 13.74 0.68 -19.19
C GLY A 40 15.03 -0.09 -18.92
N ALA A 41 15.54 -0.10 -17.69
CA ALA A 41 16.71 -0.91 -17.35
C ALA A 41 16.39 -2.40 -17.48
N VAL A 42 17.06 -3.06 -18.42
CA VAL A 42 16.93 -4.50 -18.61
C VAL A 42 17.88 -5.20 -17.63
N PRO A 43 17.42 -6.16 -16.83
CA PRO A 43 18.31 -6.90 -15.96
C PRO A 43 19.37 -7.63 -16.79
N PRO A 44 20.65 -7.60 -16.38
CA PRO A 44 21.70 -8.30 -17.12
C PRO A 44 21.35 -9.78 -17.20
N ARG A 45 21.40 -10.35 -18.42
CA ARG A 45 21.21 -11.78 -18.64
C ARG A 45 22.18 -12.54 -17.74
N ALA A 46 21.72 -13.64 -17.16
CA ALA A 46 22.58 -14.51 -16.36
C ALA A 46 23.72 -15.00 -17.25
N GLY A 47 24.88 -14.37 -17.13
CA GLY A 47 26.10 -14.83 -17.77
C GLY A 47 26.50 -16.21 -17.24
N PRO A 48 27.47 -16.88 -17.89
CA PRO A 48 28.00 -18.15 -17.42
C PRO A 48 28.30 -18.07 -15.92
N ARG A 49 27.87 -19.07 -15.16
CA ARG A 49 28.11 -19.10 -13.71
C ARG A 49 29.62 -18.92 -13.50
N PRO A 50 30.05 -17.97 -12.68
CA PRO A 50 31.46 -17.65 -12.54
C PRO A 50 32.26 -18.86 -11.99
N SER A 51 31.58 -19.81 -11.33
CA SER A 51 32.11 -21.11 -10.95
C SER A 51 32.49 -22.00 -12.14
N ALA A 52 31.74 -21.97 -13.26
CA ALA A 52 32.07 -22.76 -14.45
C ALA A 52 33.33 -22.22 -15.14
N VAL A 53 33.49 -20.88 -15.18
CA VAL A 53 34.70 -20.24 -15.71
C VAL A 53 35.91 -20.56 -14.82
N ALA A 54 35.73 -20.53 -13.49
CA ALA A 54 36.78 -20.89 -12.54
C ALA A 54 37.17 -22.38 -12.63
N VAL A 55 36.22 -23.29 -12.80
CA VAL A 55 36.48 -24.73 -12.98
C VAL A 55 37.24 -25.00 -14.29
N VAL A 56 36.86 -24.35 -15.38
CA VAL A 56 37.57 -24.48 -16.67
C VAL A 56 38.98 -23.89 -16.60
N ALA A 57 39.15 -22.74 -15.94
CA ALA A 57 40.47 -22.14 -15.73
C ALA A 57 41.36 -23.01 -14.82
N LEU A 58 40.81 -23.58 -13.74
CA LEU A 58 41.51 -24.49 -12.83
C LEU A 58 41.93 -25.78 -13.54
N PHE A 59 41.06 -26.31 -14.42
CA PHE A 59 41.36 -27.48 -15.23
C PHE A 59 42.51 -27.23 -16.23
N LEU A 60 42.46 -26.10 -16.96
CA LEU A 60 43.54 -25.66 -17.86
C LEU A 60 44.87 -25.39 -17.11
N LEU A 61 44.79 -24.91 -15.87
CA LEU A 61 45.95 -24.68 -15.01
C LEU A 61 46.55 -25.98 -14.47
N ALA A 62 45.73 -26.96 -14.09
CA ALA A 62 46.20 -28.29 -13.68
C ALA A 62 46.96 -28.97 -14.82
N THR A 63 46.50 -28.80 -16.08
CA THR A 63 47.21 -29.31 -17.26
C THR A 63 48.54 -28.58 -17.52
N LEU A 64 48.66 -27.29 -17.21
CA LEU A 64 49.87 -26.50 -17.42
C LEU A 64 50.91 -26.68 -16.31
N ALA A 65 50.47 -26.93 -15.07
CA ALA A 65 51.34 -27.18 -13.92
C ALA A 65 52.09 -28.53 -14.02
N LEU A 66 51.56 -29.49 -14.77
CA LEU A 66 52.26 -30.75 -15.09
C LEU A 66 53.47 -30.54 -16.04
N ALA A 67 53.66 -29.36 -16.63
CA ALA A 67 54.68 -29.09 -17.64
C ALA A 67 56.03 -28.55 -17.10
N GLY A 68 56.19 -28.35 -15.78
CA GLY A 68 57.50 -28.05 -15.16
C GLY A 68 57.51 -27.02 -14.02
N PRO A 69 58.68 -26.72 -13.42
CA PRO A 69 58.82 -25.94 -12.19
C PRO A 69 58.43 -24.45 -12.33
N TRP A 70 58.54 -23.88 -13.53
CA TRP A 70 58.02 -22.54 -13.85
C TRP A 70 56.49 -22.50 -13.88
N GLY A 71 55.84 -23.65 -14.04
CA GLY A 71 54.38 -23.80 -14.00
C GLY A 71 53.79 -23.53 -12.63
N MET A 72 54.50 -23.84 -11.53
CA MET A 72 54.00 -23.59 -10.17
C MET A 72 54.00 -22.11 -9.77
N ALA A 73 55.00 -21.34 -10.20
CA ALA A 73 55.02 -19.88 -9.96
C ALA A 73 53.96 -19.16 -10.80
N ALA A 74 53.79 -19.56 -12.06
CA ALA A 74 52.71 -19.07 -12.92
C ALA A 74 51.32 -19.44 -12.36
N LEU A 75 51.16 -20.64 -11.79
CA LEU A 75 49.94 -21.09 -11.12
C LEU A 75 49.58 -20.19 -9.92
N GLY A 76 50.54 -19.85 -9.06
CA GLY A 76 50.31 -18.96 -7.92
C GLY A 76 49.87 -17.55 -8.33
N ALA A 77 50.54 -16.95 -9.33
CA ALA A 77 50.21 -15.62 -9.82
C ALA A 77 48.82 -15.56 -10.49
N VAL A 78 48.46 -16.61 -11.24
CA VAL A 78 47.14 -16.68 -11.89
C VAL A 78 46.03 -16.99 -10.90
N ILE A 79 46.24 -17.85 -9.89
CA ILE A 79 45.27 -18.08 -8.80
C ILE A 79 45.03 -16.79 -8.00
N ALA A 80 46.08 -16.04 -7.67
CA ALA A 80 45.95 -14.75 -7.00
C ALA A 80 45.19 -13.74 -7.87
N GLY A 81 45.49 -13.71 -9.18
CA GLY A 81 44.79 -12.89 -10.16
C GLY A 81 43.30 -13.25 -10.31
N LEU A 82 42.97 -14.53 -10.48
CA LEU A 82 41.58 -15.01 -10.54
C LEU A 82 40.84 -14.80 -9.23
N SER A 83 41.48 -15.00 -8.08
CA SER A 83 40.87 -14.79 -6.76
C SER A 83 40.56 -13.31 -6.53
N GLY A 84 41.47 -12.40 -6.93
CA GLY A 84 41.23 -10.96 -6.92
C GLY A 84 40.07 -10.57 -7.84
N VAL A 85 40.01 -11.12 -9.06
CA VAL A 85 38.89 -10.90 -9.98
C VAL A 85 37.58 -11.49 -9.44
N HIS A 86 37.61 -12.65 -8.75
CA HIS A 86 36.41 -13.25 -8.15
C HIS A 86 35.91 -12.46 -6.94
N ALA A 87 36.81 -11.91 -6.13
CA ALA A 87 36.49 -11.03 -5.02
C ALA A 87 35.88 -9.71 -5.53
N LEU A 88 36.45 -9.13 -6.60
CA LEU A 88 35.95 -7.90 -7.24
C LEU A 88 34.65 -8.10 -8.03
N ALA A 89 34.49 -9.24 -8.71
CA ALA A 89 33.25 -9.62 -9.40
C ALA A 89 32.18 -10.19 -8.45
N GLY A 90 32.58 -10.50 -7.22
CA GLY A 90 31.78 -11.14 -6.19
C GLY A 90 31.12 -10.19 -5.21
N ASP A 91 31.27 -8.87 -5.40
CA ASP A 91 30.70 -7.85 -4.52
C ASP A 91 29.24 -8.20 -4.15
N PRO A 92 28.98 -8.57 -2.88
CA PRO A 92 27.65 -9.00 -2.45
C PRO A 92 26.61 -7.88 -2.68
N ALA A 93 27.01 -6.62 -2.61
CA ALA A 93 26.13 -5.48 -2.87
C ALA A 93 25.69 -5.44 -4.35
N ARG A 94 26.59 -5.71 -5.29
CA ARG A 94 26.26 -5.79 -6.73
C ARG A 94 25.37 -6.99 -7.05
N ARG A 95 25.63 -8.13 -6.40
CA ARG A 95 24.78 -9.33 -6.56
C ARG A 95 23.36 -9.08 -6.07
N GLU A 96 23.23 -8.43 -4.91
CA GLU A 96 21.94 -8.07 -4.33
C GLU A 96 21.22 -7.02 -5.18
N ALA A 97 21.92 -5.98 -5.66
CA ALA A 97 21.35 -4.99 -6.58
C ALA A 97 20.82 -5.64 -7.88
N ARG A 98 21.58 -6.58 -8.47
CA ARG A 98 21.13 -7.35 -9.65
C ARG A 98 19.97 -8.28 -9.33
N ARG A 99 19.90 -8.85 -8.12
CA ARG A 99 18.77 -9.66 -7.67
C ARG A 99 17.51 -8.79 -7.56
N ARG A 100 17.59 -7.63 -6.91
CA ARG A 100 16.49 -6.67 -6.79
C ARG A 100 15.99 -6.20 -8.15
N LEU A 101 16.90 -5.84 -9.06
CA LEU A 101 16.54 -5.43 -10.42
C LEU A 101 15.81 -6.54 -11.20
N ARG A 102 16.26 -7.80 -11.07
CA ARG A 102 15.58 -8.96 -11.68
C ARG A 102 14.19 -9.18 -11.09
N VAL A 103 14.05 -9.11 -9.77
CA VAL A 103 12.76 -9.28 -9.09
C VAL A 103 11.79 -8.16 -9.49
N ALA A 104 12.27 -6.91 -9.53
CA ALA A 104 11.51 -5.75 -9.99
C ALA A 104 11.06 -5.92 -11.46
N ALA A 105 11.96 -6.34 -12.34
CA ALA A 105 11.64 -6.55 -13.76
C ALA A 105 10.63 -7.69 -13.96
N ALA A 106 10.74 -8.78 -13.19
CA ALA A 106 9.83 -9.91 -13.26
C ALA A 106 8.41 -9.59 -12.76
N HIS A 107 8.24 -8.53 -11.96
CA HIS A 107 6.97 -8.11 -11.38
C HIS A 107 6.65 -6.65 -11.72
N ALA A 108 7.01 -6.20 -12.92
CA ALA A 108 6.86 -4.81 -13.36
C ALA A 108 5.40 -4.30 -13.41
N ASP A 109 4.44 -5.24 -13.45
CA ASP A 109 2.99 -5.04 -13.40
C ASP A 109 2.41 -5.04 -11.97
N ARG A 110 3.22 -5.37 -10.95
CA ARG A 110 2.77 -5.57 -9.56
C ARG A 110 3.18 -4.45 -8.60
N PHE A 111 3.62 -3.32 -9.15
CA PHE A 111 3.86 -2.11 -8.38
C PHE A 111 3.50 -0.85 -9.18
N VAL A 112 3.07 0.19 -8.45
CA VAL A 112 2.82 1.54 -9.00
C VAL A 112 3.70 2.52 -8.25
N LEU A 113 4.54 3.23 -9.00
CA LEU A 113 5.41 4.29 -8.46
C LEU A 113 4.69 5.64 -8.50
N PRO A 114 5.01 6.56 -7.58
CA PRO A 114 4.54 7.96 -7.67
C PRO A 114 4.95 8.65 -8.98
N GLY A 115 6.04 8.20 -9.60
CA GLY A 115 6.50 8.68 -10.91
C GLY A 115 5.65 8.20 -12.08
N ASP A 116 4.83 7.16 -11.90
CA ASP A 116 3.91 6.65 -12.93
C ASP A 116 2.62 7.48 -13.04
N LEU A 117 2.45 8.47 -12.17
CA LEU A 117 1.22 9.25 -11.97
C LEU A 117 1.45 10.73 -12.30
N ASP A 118 0.47 11.34 -12.97
CA ASP A 118 0.40 12.79 -13.13
C ASP A 118 0.07 13.48 -11.78
N ALA A 119 0.17 14.81 -11.74
CA ALA A 119 0.02 15.56 -10.49
C ALA A 119 -1.34 15.35 -9.81
N GLU A 120 -2.41 15.31 -10.59
CA GLU A 120 -3.78 15.15 -10.10
C GLU A 120 -4.02 13.72 -9.60
N SER A 121 -3.55 12.73 -10.34
CA SER A 121 -3.63 11.31 -9.97
C SER A 121 -2.80 11.00 -8.73
N ARG A 122 -1.67 11.68 -8.54
CA ARG A 122 -0.87 11.59 -7.31
C ARG A 122 -1.65 12.07 -6.09
N GLU A 123 -2.32 13.21 -6.21
CA GLU A 123 -3.12 13.76 -5.11
C GLU A 123 -4.29 12.83 -4.75
N MET A 124 -5.01 12.33 -5.75
CA MET A 124 -6.09 11.36 -5.53
C MET A 124 -5.61 10.10 -4.81
N LEU A 125 -4.47 9.54 -5.23
CA LEU A 125 -3.91 8.35 -4.59
C LEU A 125 -3.45 8.64 -3.15
N ALA A 126 -2.82 9.78 -2.89
CA ALA A 126 -2.39 10.16 -1.55
C ALA A 126 -3.59 10.27 -0.59
N ARG A 127 -4.67 10.91 -1.04
CA ARG A 127 -5.94 10.98 -0.28
C ARG A 127 -6.53 9.61 0.02
N ALA A 128 -6.58 8.74 -0.97
CA ALA A 128 -7.09 7.37 -0.80
C ALA A 128 -6.24 6.56 0.19
N GLN A 129 -4.91 6.64 0.08
CA GLN A 129 -3.99 6.00 1.01
C GLN A 129 -4.18 6.49 2.44
N ARG A 130 -4.35 7.81 2.64
CA ARG A 130 -4.59 8.40 3.95
C ARG A 130 -5.90 7.91 4.56
N ALA A 131 -6.98 7.92 3.79
CA ALA A 131 -8.28 7.45 4.23
C ALA A 131 -8.25 5.96 4.64
N ALA A 132 -7.63 5.10 3.82
CA ALA A 132 -7.45 3.69 4.17
C ALA A 132 -6.59 3.50 5.43
N GLU A 133 -5.47 4.22 5.53
CA GLU A 133 -4.55 4.16 6.66
C GLU A 133 -5.22 4.61 7.97
N GLU A 134 -6.09 5.62 7.90
CA GLU A 134 -6.86 6.10 9.05
C GLU A 134 -7.87 5.08 9.56
N VAL A 135 -8.60 4.41 8.65
CA VAL A 135 -9.49 3.30 9.02
C VAL A 135 -8.70 2.16 9.68
N LEU A 136 -7.58 1.76 9.07
CA LEU A 136 -6.74 0.65 9.57
C LEU A 136 -6.07 0.96 10.91
N ARG A 137 -5.87 2.23 11.26
CA ARG A 137 -5.32 2.66 12.56
C ARG A 137 -6.38 2.95 13.61
N SER A 138 -7.66 2.94 13.23
CA SER A 138 -8.75 3.27 14.15
C SER A 138 -8.86 2.23 15.26
N ARG A 139 -9.24 2.70 16.46
CA ARG A 139 -9.41 1.81 17.62
C ARG A 139 -10.59 0.88 17.44
N VAL A 140 -11.67 1.34 16.80
CA VAL A 140 -12.83 0.52 16.45
C VAL A 140 -12.47 -0.60 15.48
N HIS A 141 -11.54 -0.39 14.55
CA HIS A 141 -11.03 -1.45 13.68
C HIS A 141 -10.20 -2.46 14.50
N HIS A 142 -9.25 -2.00 15.30
CA HIS A 142 -8.45 -2.89 16.15
C HIS A 142 -9.27 -3.65 17.20
N ALA A 143 -10.39 -3.08 17.64
CA ALA A 143 -11.34 -3.72 18.55
C ALA A 143 -12.30 -4.71 17.86
N GLY A 144 -12.18 -4.93 16.55
CA GLY A 144 -13.04 -5.88 15.83
C GLY A 144 -14.44 -5.38 15.53
N MET A 145 -14.72 -4.08 15.76
CA MET A 145 -16.08 -3.54 15.70
C MET A 145 -16.51 -3.17 14.28
N LEU A 146 -15.58 -2.81 13.41
CA LEU A 146 -15.78 -2.78 11.96
C LEU A 146 -15.36 -4.14 11.45
N ASP A 147 -16.16 -4.85 10.64
CA ASP A 147 -15.89 -6.23 10.17
C ASP A 147 -14.40 -6.45 9.84
N ALA A 148 -13.64 -6.86 10.86
CA ALA A 148 -12.21 -6.53 10.90
C ALA A 148 -11.38 -7.39 9.95
N ILE A 149 -11.94 -8.55 9.61
CA ILE A 149 -11.34 -9.54 8.73
C ILE A 149 -11.35 -9.06 7.29
N ASP A 150 -12.33 -8.25 6.87
CA ASP A 150 -12.43 -7.79 5.48
C ASP A 150 -11.57 -6.53 5.26
N ASN A 151 -11.57 -5.57 6.19
CA ASN A 151 -10.88 -4.29 5.98
C ASN A 151 -9.35 -4.41 5.80
N ALA A 152 -8.69 -5.27 6.57
CA ALA A 152 -7.23 -5.43 6.50
C ALA A 152 -6.74 -5.98 5.15
N ALA A 153 -7.59 -6.74 4.44
CA ALA A 153 -7.29 -7.25 3.11
C ALA A 153 -7.87 -6.37 1.99
N THR A 154 -9.11 -5.90 2.17
CA THR A 154 -9.89 -5.23 1.14
C THR A 154 -9.49 -3.77 0.96
N LEU A 155 -9.07 -3.07 2.02
CA LEU A 155 -8.55 -1.69 1.86
C LEU A 155 -7.24 -1.65 1.07
N PRO A 156 -6.20 -2.45 1.38
CA PRO A 156 -5.01 -2.53 0.53
C PRO A 156 -5.33 -2.95 -0.91
N ALA A 157 -6.27 -3.89 -1.12
CA ALA A 157 -6.70 -4.28 -2.45
C ALA A 157 -7.39 -3.16 -3.22
N GLU A 158 -8.24 -2.36 -2.56
CA GLU A 158 -8.88 -1.21 -3.21
C GLU A 158 -7.89 -0.10 -3.53
N VAL A 159 -6.96 0.22 -2.61
CA VAL A 159 -5.88 1.17 -2.88
C VAL A 159 -5.01 0.73 -4.06
N TRP A 160 -4.69 -0.57 -4.14
CA TRP A 160 -3.99 -1.14 -5.30
C TRP A 160 -4.79 -0.98 -6.60
N ARG A 161 -6.08 -1.35 -6.61
CA ARG A 161 -6.95 -1.18 -7.80
C ARG A 161 -7.04 0.28 -8.24
N LEU A 162 -7.17 1.22 -7.30
CA LEU A 162 -7.16 2.66 -7.59
C LEU A 162 -5.82 3.11 -8.16
N ALA A 163 -4.70 2.69 -7.57
CA ALA A 163 -3.37 3.05 -8.05
C ALA A 163 -3.12 2.60 -9.49
N VAL A 164 -3.49 1.36 -9.83
CA VAL A 164 -3.37 0.83 -11.19
C VAL A 164 -4.22 1.63 -12.17
N ARG A 165 -5.49 1.88 -11.85
CA ARG A 165 -6.41 2.64 -12.73
C ARG A 165 -5.97 4.10 -12.92
N LEU A 166 -5.42 4.72 -11.88
CA LEU A 166 -4.87 6.07 -11.96
C LEU A 166 -3.61 6.10 -12.84
N ALA A 167 -2.72 5.10 -12.73
CA ALA A 167 -1.56 4.98 -13.62
C ALA A 167 -1.99 4.76 -15.09
N ASP A 168 -3.02 3.93 -15.32
CA ASP A 168 -3.60 3.74 -16.65
C ASP A 168 -4.21 5.03 -17.21
N LEU A 169 -4.92 5.80 -16.38
CA LEU A 169 -5.48 7.09 -16.77
C LEU A 169 -4.38 8.09 -17.12
N THR A 170 -3.33 8.22 -16.28
CA THR A 170 -2.17 9.07 -16.57
C THR A 170 -1.50 8.69 -17.88
N ARG A 171 -1.26 7.40 -18.12
CA ARG A 171 -0.67 6.90 -19.36
C ARG A 171 -1.55 7.24 -20.57
N THR A 172 -2.85 6.97 -20.47
CA THR A 172 -3.81 7.22 -21.57
C THR A 172 -3.92 8.72 -21.87
N ARG A 173 -3.90 9.59 -20.86
CA ARG A 173 -3.85 11.06 -21.05
C ARG A 173 -2.56 11.50 -21.74
N ALA A 174 -1.42 10.96 -21.33
CA ALA A 174 -0.13 11.28 -21.94
C ALA A 174 -0.07 10.83 -23.41
N GLU A 175 -0.62 9.65 -23.73
CA GLU A 175 -0.78 9.16 -25.09
C GLU A 175 -1.74 10.03 -25.90
N HIS A 176 -2.89 10.39 -25.35
CA HIS A 176 -3.86 11.28 -25.99
C HIS A 176 -3.23 12.64 -26.32
N HIS A 177 -2.52 13.27 -25.37
CA HIS A 177 -1.81 14.52 -25.63
C HIS A 177 -0.66 14.37 -26.66
N ARG A 178 -0.06 13.19 -26.80
CA ARG A 178 0.96 12.94 -27.84
C ARG A 178 0.33 12.80 -29.23
N ILE A 179 -0.85 12.19 -29.32
CA ILE A 179 -1.53 11.89 -30.58
C ILE A 179 -2.31 13.11 -31.09
N VAL A 180 -2.96 13.86 -30.20
CA VAL A 180 -3.73 15.06 -30.56
C VAL A 180 -2.77 16.24 -30.76
N PRO A 181 -2.65 16.78 -31.98
CA PRO A 181 -1.84 17.97 -32.21
C PRO A 181 -2.41 19.17 -31.45
N ARG A 182 -1.55 20.10 -31.01
CA ARG A 182 -1.99 21.28 -30.25
C ARG A 182 -2.68 22.33 -31.12
N ASP A 183 -2.34 22.39 -32.41
CA ASP A 183 -2.82 23.37 -33.37
C ASP A 183 -3.66 22.67 -34.45
N VAL A 184 -4.87 22.27 -34.08
CA VAL A 184 -5.81 21.58 -34.97
C VAL A 184 -7.00 22.51 -35.23
N PRO A 185 -7.47 22.66 -36.48
CA PRO A 185 -8.70 23.39 -36.78
C PRO A 185 -9.89 22.83 -35.98
N ASP A 186 -10.80 23.70 -35.54
CA ASP A 186 -11.92 23.34 -34.64
C ASP A 186 -12.75 22.14 -35.13
N ASP A 187 -12.96 22.05 -36.45
CA ASP A 187 -13.70 20.95 -37.09
C ASP A 187 -13.03 19.58 -36.88
N VAL A 188 -11.70 19.53 -36.83
CA VAL A 188 -10.93 18.31 -36.59
C VAL A 188 -10.70 18.09 -35.10
N ALA A 189 -10.66 19.16 -34.29
CA ALA A 189 -10.64 19.06 -32.82
C ALA A 189 -11.91 18.39 -32.29
N ALA A 190 -13.07 18.64 -32.90
CA ALA A 190 -14.35 18.04 -32.55
C ALA A 190 -14.33 16.49 -32.63
N VAL A 191 -13.53 15.90 -33.53
CA VAL A 191 -13.37 14.44 -33.67
C VAL A 191 -12.77 13.81 -32.40
N PHE A 192 -11.96 14.55 -31.65
CA PHE A 192 -11.32 14.08 -30.42
C PHE A 192 -12.20 14.29 -29.17
N GLY A 193 -13.29 15.05 -29.27
CA GLY A 193 -14.21 15.37 -28.17
C GLY A 193 -14.65 14.15 -27.35
N PRO A 194 -15.13 13.05 -27.97
CA PRO A 194 -15.57 11.86 -27.25
C PRO A 194 -14.46 11.19 -26.40
N TYR A 195 -13.20 11.28 -26.83
CA TYR A 195 -12.07 10.73 -26.08
C TYR A 195 -11.75 11.57 -24.85
N ALA A 196 -11.77 12.89 -25.00
CA ALA A 196 -11.61 13.81 -23.87
C ALA A 196 -12.74 13.62 -22.83
N GLU A 197 -13.98 13.48 -23.29
CA GLU A 197 -15.12 13.19 -22.42
C GLU A 197 -15.00 11.83 -21.71
N ALA A 198 -14.48 10.81 -22.39
CA ALA A 198 -14.25 9.50 -21.79
C ALA A 198 -13.19 9.57 -20.67
N LEU A 199 -12.08 10.27 -20.90
CA LEU A 199 -11.04 10.50 -19.90
C LEU A 199 -11.56 11.28 -18.71
N GLU A 200 -12.37 12.32 -18.94
CA GLU A 200 -12.97 13.11 -17.87
C GLU A 200 -14.00 12.30 -17.07
N ARG A 201 -14.80 11.47 -17.73
CA ARG A 201 -15.74 10.56 -17.06
C ARG A 201 -15.00 9.53 -16.20
N ALA A 202 -13.89 8.98 -16.70
CA ALA A 202 -13.03 8.07 -15.94
C ALA A 202 -12.42 8.78 -14.72
N HIS A 203 -11.91 9.99 -14.91
CA HIS A 203 -11.36 10.83 -13.84
C HIS A 203 -12.39 11.08 -12.73
N ARG A 204 -13.58 11.58 -13.08
CA ARG A 204 -14.67 11.80 -12.12
C ARG A 204 -15.11 10.53 -11.40
N SER A 205 -15.17 9.40 -12.10
CA SER A 205 -15.51 8.11 -11.49
C SER A 205 -14.48 7.68 -10.45
N LEU A 206 -13.18 7.83 -10.73
CA LEU A 206 -12.12 7.56 -9.76
C LEU A 206 -12.16 8.55 -8.59
N GLY A 207 -12.38 9.83 -8.86
CA GLY A 207 -12.56 10.86 -7.83
C GLY A 207 -13.72 10.55 -6.88
N ALA A 208 -14.86 10.10 -7.41
CA ALA A 208 -16.01 9.69 -6.59
C ALA A 208 -15.69 8.49 -5.69
N ARG A 209 -14.91 7.51 -6.17
CA ARG A 209 -14.45 6.38 -5.36
C ARG A 209 -13.54 6.82 -4.21
N VAL A 210 -12.61 7.74 -4.48
CA VAL A 210 -11.74 8.32 -3.44
C VAL A 210 -12.58 9.07 -2.41
N ALA A 211 -13.53 9.89 -2.84
CA ALA A 211 -14.41 10.64 -1.95
C ALA A 211 -15.25 9.70 -1.05
N ALA A 212 -15.75 8.60 -1.61
CA ALA A 212 -16.47 7.60 -0.84
C ALA A 212 -15.57 6.97 0.24
N LEU A 213 -14.31 6.64 -0.10
CA LEU A 213 -13.34 6.12 0.88
C LEU A 213 -13.03 7.14 1.99
N GLU A 214 -12.95 8.42 1.66
CA GLU A 214 -12.77 9.50 2.64
C GLU A 214 -13.99 9.66 3.55
N GLU A 215 -15.20 9.51 3.01
CA GLU A 215 -16.44 9.51 3.79
C GLU A 215 -16.50 8.31 4.75
N TYR A 216 -16.07 7.14 4.29
CA TYR A 216 -15.92 5.97 5.14
C TYR A 216 -14.95 6.24 6.29
N ALA A 217 -13.75 6.76 5.99
CA ALA A 217 -12.77 7.14 7.02
C ALA A 217 -13.35 8.16 8.00
N ALA A 218 -14.07 9.19 7.51
CA ALA A 218 -14.74 10.16 8.36
C ALA A 218 -15.78 9.53 9.29
N GLY A 219 -16.58 8.58 8.81
CA GLY A 219 -17.51 7.80 9.62
C GLY A 219 -16.79 6.98 10.69
N VAL A 220 -15.66 6.37 10.34
CA VAL A 220 -14.82 5.62 11.29
C VAL A 220 -14.23 6.53 12.36
N ARG A 221 -13.75 7.74 12.04
CA ARG A 221 -13.31 8.72 13.06
C ARG A 221 -14.41 9.08 14.04
N ARG A 222 -15.63 9.31 13.54
CA ARG A 222 -16.79 9.59 14.40
C ARG A 222 -17.07 8.41 15.33
N ALA A 223 -17.07 7.19 14.81
CA ALA A 223 -17.22 5.98 15.61
C ALA A 223 -16.10 5.82 16.65
N ASP A 224 -14.85 6.14 16.31
CA ASP A 224 -13.70 6.10 17.22
C ASP A 224 -13.85 7.07 18.39
N ALA A 225 -14.33 8.28 18.13
CA ALA A 225 -14.58 9.28 19.16
C ALA A 225 -15.65 8.79 20.17
N VAL A 226 -16.76 8.22 19.66
CA VAL A 226 -17.82 7.69 20.51
C VAL A 226 -17.39 6.40 21.23
N PHE A 227 -16.59 5.55 20.59
CA PHE A 227 -16.03 4.33 21.18
C PHE A 227 -15.22 4.64 22.44
N HIS A 228 -14.45 5.73 22.43
CA HIS A 228 -13.66 6.14 23.58
C HIS A 228 -14.53 6.50 24.79
N ALA A 229 -15.63 7.23 24.56
CA ALA A 229 -16.60 7.57 25.59
C ALA A 229 -17.35 6.31 26.09
N HIS A 230 -17.75 5.42 25.18
CA HIS A 230 -18.39 4.15 25.51
C HIS A 230 -17.50 3.26 26.39
N ARG A 231 -16.20 3.16 26.08
CA ARG A 231 -15.21 2.43 26.90
C ARG A 231 -15.09 3.00 28.31
N GLN A 232 -15.05 4.33 28.45
CA GLN A 232 -14.97 5.00 29.76
C GLN A 232 -16.22 4.73 30.61
N LEU A 233 -17.40 4.75 29.99
CA LEU A 233 -18.65 4.38 30.66
C LEU A 233 -18.66 2.91 31.08
N GLY A 234 -18.09 2.00 30.27
CA GLY A 234 -17.93 0.60 30.67
C GLY A 234 -17.13 0.44 31.96
N VAL A 235 -15.98 1.11 32.07
CA VAL A 235 -15.15 1.10 33.28
C VAL A 235 -15.88 1.70 34.48
N LEU A 236 -16.63 2.79 34.28
CA LEU A 236 -17.45 3.38 35.35
C LEU A 236 -18.56 2.43 35.82
N ARG A 237 -19.22 1.72 34.89
CA ARG A 237 -20.25 0.72 35.21
C ARG A 237 -19.69 -0.44 36.01
N GLU A 238 -18.50 -0.93 35.67
CA GLU A 238 -17.83 -1.99 36.42
C GLU A 238 -17.53 -1.58 37.87
N ARG A 239 -17.24 -0.30 38.11
CA ARG A 239 -16.99 0.25 39.46
C ARG A 239 -18.23 0.77 40.18
N THR A 240 -19.38 0.83 39.51
CA THR A 240 -20.62 1.36 40.10
C THR A 240 -21.04 0.62 41.37
N PRO A 241 -20.94 -0.72 41.47
CA PRO A 241 -21.27 -1.43 42.71
C PRO A 241 -20.39 -1.03 43.91
N ASP A 242 -19.12 -0.69 43.67
CA ASP A 242 -18.22 -0.24 44.73
C ASP A 242 -18.56 1.18 45.17
N TYR A 243 -18.97 2.05 44.24
CA TYR A 243 -19.48 3.39 44.59
C TYR A 243 -20.82 3.32 45.33
N GLU A 244 -21.72 2.43 44.91
CA GLU A 244 -23.00 2.20 45.60
C GLU A 244 -22.79 1.65 47.01
N ARG A 245 -21.84 0.72 47.20
CA ARG A 245 -21.44 0.23 48.52
C ARG A 245 -20.88 1.35 49.39
N LEU A 246 -19.96 2.15 48.84
CA LEU A 246 -19.34 3.26 49.57
C LEU A 246 -20.37 4.33 49.97
N LEU A 247 -21.35 4.61 49.10
CA LEU A 247 -22.48 5.50 49.43
C LEU A 247 -23.38 4.92 50.51
N ALA A 248 -23.72 3.62 50.44
CA ALA A 248 -24.52 2.95 51.45
C ALA A 248 -23.82 2.87 52.82
N GLU A 249 -22.49 2.81 52.84
CA GLU A 249 -21.66 2.85 54.07
C GLU A 249 -21.50 4.28 54.63
N THR A 250 -21.75 5.32 53.82
CA THR A 250 -21.52 6.73 54.20
C THR A 250 -22.83 7.49 54.48
N GLU A 251 -23.98 7.07 53.94
CA GLU A 251 -25.28 7.71 54.21
C GLU A 251 -26.11 6.94 55.24
N GLU A 252 -26.23 7.50 56.44
CA GLU A 252 -27.28 7.14 57.41
C GLU A 252 -28.60 7.91 57.15
N ASP A 253 -28.65 8.91 56.24
CA ASP A 253 -29.91 9.61 55.91
C ASP A 253 -29.92 10.31 54.52
N HIS A 254 -30.83 9.83 53.64
CA HIS A 254 -31.73 10.58 52.76
C HIS A 254 -31.33 11.29 51.42
N LEU A 255 -30.22 11.01 50.70
CA LEU A 255 -29.98 11.71 49.39
C LEU A 255 -29.54 10.89 48.14
N ALA A 256 -29.37 9.56 48.18
CA ALA A 256 -28.69 8.85 47.08
C ALA A 256 -29.46 8.37 45.81
N VAL A 257 -30.76 8.62 45.59
CA VAL A 257 -31.52 7.96 44.48
C VAL A 257 -31.57 8.69 43.11
N PRO A 258 -31.51 10.04 42.99
CA PRO A 258 -31.65 10.73 41.68
C PRO A 258 -30.39 10.78 40.78
N HIS A 259 -29.20 10.42 41.30
CA HIS A 259 -27.93 10.61 40.57
C HIS A 259 -27.57 9.41 39.69
N THR A 260 -27.76 8.18 40.19
CA THR A 260 -27.53 6.92 39.46
C THR A 260 -28.43 6.78 38.25
N GLY A 261 -29.72 7.11 38.36
CA GLY A 261 -30.66 7.05 37.22
C GLY A 261 -30.27 7.96 36.04
N ARG A 262 -29.66 9.13 36.31
CA ARG A 262 -29.15 10.04 35.28
C ARG A 262 -27.90 9.47 34.58
N LEU A 263 -26.98 8.87 35.33
CA LEU A 263 -25.78 8.24 34.77
C LEU A 263 -26.14 7.03 33.89
N THR A 264 -27.12 6.22 34.29
CA THR A 264 -27.61 5.09 33.49
C THR A 264 -28.29 5.56 32.20
N ALA A 265 -29.11 6.62 32.26
CA ALA A 265 -29.74 7.19 31.08
C ALA A 265 -28.72 7.76 30.08
N GLN A 266 -27.71 8.48 30.58
CA GLN A 266 -26.61 9.00 29.76
C GLN A 266 -25.78 7.86 29.14
N ALA A 267 -25.54 6.78 29.89
CA ALA A 267 -24.82 5.62 29.36
C ALA A 267 -25.59 4.93 28.21
N HIS A 268 -26.91 4.78 28.35
CA HIS A 268 -27.75 4.25 27.28
C HIS A 268 -27.80 5.16 26.05
N GLU A 269 -27.78 6.48 26.23
CA GLU A 269 -27.72 7.43 25.12
C GLU A 269 -26.41 7.29 24.34
N VAL A 270 -25.27 7.24 25.02
CA VAL A 270 -23.95 7.03 24.39
C VAL A 270 -23.88 5.67 23.69
N GLU A 271 -24.45 4.62 24.28
CA GLU A 271 -24.50 3.30 23.64
C GLU A 271 -25.34 3.30 22.34
N ARG A 272 -26.50 3.96 22.34
CA ARG A 272 -27.32 4.10 21.12
C ARG A 272 -26.58 4.90 20.05
N LEU A 273 -25.93 6.01 20.43
CA LEU A 273 -25.14 6.82 19.51
C LEU A 273 -23.97 6.02 18.92
N PHE A 274 -23.30 5.21 19.74
CA PHE A 274 -22.22 4.34 19.28
C PHE A 274 -22.72 3.31 18.25
N ARG A 275 -23.82 2.63 18.54
CA ARG A 275 -24.41 1.65 17.60
C ARG A 275 -24.85 2.32 16.29
N ALA A 276 -25.43 3.51 16.36
CA ALA A 276 -25.87 4.26 15.18
C ALA A 276 -24.68 4.70 14.30
N THR A 277 -23.64 5.27 14.91
CA THR A 277 -22.42 5.69 14.21
C THR A 277 -21.66 4.51 13.60
N LEU A 278 -21.62 3.36 14.29
CA LEU A 278 -21.02 2.15 13.75
C LEU A 278 -21.80 1.59 12.55
N ALA A 279 -23.13 1.60 12.62
CA ALA A 279 -23.98 1.18 11.50
C ALA A 279 -23.81 2.11 10.28
N GLU A 280 -23.68 3.41 10.50
CA GLU A 280 -23.39 4.39 9.44
C GLU A 280 -22.02 4.14 8.79
N ALA A 281 -20.98 3.94 9.60
CA ALA A 281 -19.64 3.64 9.11
C ALA A 281 -19.61 2.34 8.29
N ARG A 282 -20.29 1.27 8.75
CA ARG A 282 -20.39 0.01 8.00
C ARG A 282 -21.12 0.18 6.67
N ARG A 283 -22.21 0.95 6.63
CA ARG A 283 -22.92 1.27 5.37
C ARG A 283 -22.03 2.01 4.39
N ALA A 284 -21.31 3.04 4.85
CA ALA A 284 -20.35 3.77 4.02
C ALA A 284 -19.27 2.83 3.47
N GLY A 285 -18.68 1.98 4.33
CA GLY A 285 -17.69 0.98 3.91
C GLY A 285 -18.21 0.03 2.83
N GLY A 286 -19.43 -0.49 2.98
CA GLY A 286 -20.06 -1.39 2.01
C GLY A 286 -20.36 -0.75 0.64
N LEU A 287 -20.49 0.58 0.57
CA LEU A 287 -20.65 1.30 -0.71
C LEU A 287 -19.31 1.57 -1.41
N CYS A 288 -18.22 1.67 -0.65
CA CYS A 288 -16.90 2.01 -1.17
C CYS A 288 -16.09 0.78 -1.59
N LEU A 289 -16.20 -0.28 -0.80
CA LEU A 289 -15.46 -1.52 -1.01
C LEU A 289 -16.33 -2.42 -1.90
N PRO A 290 -15.86 -2.83 -3.09
CA PRO A 290 -16.60 -3.81 -3.86
C PRO A 290 -16.68 -5.08 -3.01
N ALA A 291 -17.89 -5.63 -2.86
CA ALA A 291 -18.09 -6.94 -2.24
C ALA A 291 -17.07 -7.89 -2.85
N ALA A 292 -16.20 -8.48 -2.02
CA ALA A 292 -15.10 -9.34 -2.44
C ALA A 292 -15.55 -10.20 -3.62
N ASP A 293 -14.89 -10.02 -4.76
CA ASP A 293 -15.23 -10.64 -6.04
C ASP A 293 -15.33 -12.15 -5.79
N ARG A 294 -16.57 -12.66 -5.67
CA ARG A 294 -16.78 -14.11 -5.59
C ARG A 294 -16.20 -14.66 -6.89
N PRO A 295 -15.29 -15.65 -6.85
CA PRO A 295 -14.71 -16.20 -8.05
C PRO A 295 -15.86 -16.61 -8.97
N ARG A 296 -15.96 -15.96 -10.14
CA ARG A 296 -16.86 -16.40 -11.20
C ARG A 296 -16.43 -17.82 -11.55
N THR A 297 -17.22 -18.80 -11.12
CA THR A 297 -17.09 -20.17 -11.61
C THR A 297 -17.17 -20.10 -13.12
N PRO A 298 -16.18 -20.64 -13.86
CA PRO A 298 -16.31 -20.72 -15.30
C PRO A 298 -17.50 -21.62 -15.62
N SER A 299 -18.49 -21.04 -16.27
CA SER A 299 -19.56 -21.77 -16.95
C SER A 299 -18.90 -22.73 -17.93
N ARG A 300 -18.95 -24.02 -17.61
CA ARG A 300 -18.70 -25.10 -18.57
C ARG A 300 -19.80 -25.03 -19.62
N THR A 301 -19.43 -24.66 -20.83
CA THR A 301 -20.08 -25.06 -22.08
C THR A 301 -19.06 -25.86 -22.87
#